data_AF-A0A7Y2DKV6-F1
#
_entry.id   AF-A0A7Y2DKV6-F1
#
_cell.length_a   1.000
_cell.length_b   1.000
_cell.length_c   1.000
_cell.angle_alpha   90.00
_cell.angle_beta   90.00
_cell.angle_gamma   90.00
#
_symmetry.space_group_name_H-M   'P 1'
#
loop_
_entity.id
_entity.type
_entity.pdbx_description
1 polymer ?
#
loop_
_entity_poly.entity_id
_entity_poly.type
_entity_poly.pdbx_seq_one_letter_code
_entity_poly.pdbx_strand_id
1 'polypeptide(L)' 'AGANWVDQEVVVDQGFVTSRNPNDLPAFNSKLIEEIKEGKHEEQHA' A
#
# COMPACT_ATOMS: atom_id res chain seq x y z
N ALA A 1 -12.52 4.18 -13.22
CA ALA A 1 -11.99 5.56 -13.09
C ALA A 1 -12.51 6.13 -11.78
N GLY A 2 -11.63 6.59 -10.89
CA GLY A 2 -12.05 7.03 -9.54
C GLY A 2 -11.00 6.90 -8.42
N ALA A 3 -9.77 6.45 -8.72
CA ALA A 3 -8.71 6.44 -7.72
C ALA A 3 -8.22 7.87 -7.44
N ASN A 4 -8.00 8.20 -6.17
CA ASN A 4 -7.36 9.45 -5.77
C ASN A 4 -5.84 9.29 -5.90
N TRP A 5 -5.26 9.87 -6.94
CA TRP A 5 -3.81 9.84 -7.13
C TRP A 5 -3.13 10.87 -6.22
N VAL A 6 -2.07 10.46 -5.53
CA VAL A 6 -1.25 11.32 -4.67
C VAL A 6 0.23 11.05 -4.91
N ASP A 7 1.06 12.10 -4.79
CA ASP A 7 2.52 11.98 -4.84
C ASP A 7 3.07 11.71 -3.44
N GLN A 8 3.12 10.43 -3.06
CA GLN A 8 3.64 9.97 -1.77
C GLN A 8 4.50 8.71 -1.97
N GLU A 9 5.57 8.57 -1.18
CA GLU A 9 6.52 7.46 -1.25
C GLU A 9 5.85 6.08 -1.14
N VAL A 10 4.92 5.92 -0.19
CA VAL A 10 4.10 4.72 -0.04
C VAL A 10 2.67 5.11 0.31
N VAL A 11 1.69 4.52 -0.34
CA VAL A 11 0.26 4.68 -0.04
C VAL A 11 -0.32 3.31 0.28
N VAL A 12 -1.13 3.25 1.32
CA VAL A 12 -1.89 2.05 1.69
C VAL A 12 -3.38 2.37 1.66
N ASP A 13 -4.13 1.53 0.98
CA ASP A 13 -5.58 1.59 0.91
C ASP A 13 -6.15 0.18 1.10
N GLN A 14 -6.70 -0.10 2.29
CA GLN A 14 -7.32 -1.39 2.63
C GLN A 14 -6.42 -2.60 2.29
N GLY A 15 -5.16 -2.55 2.72
CA GLY A 15 -4.13 -3.56 2.43
C GLY A 15 -3.61 -3.59 0.99
N PHE A 16 -4.00 -2.64 0.14
CA PHE A 16 -3.37 -2.40 -1.15
C PHE A 16 -2.23 -1.39 -1.00
N VAL A 17 -0.99 -1.89 -1.06
CA VAL A 17 0.23 -1.09 -0.90
C VAL A 17 0.77 -0.69 -2.28
N THR A 18 1.00 0.60 -2.49
CA THR A 18 1.55 1.13 -3.75
C THR A 18 2.66 2.15 -3.48
N SER A 19 3.60 2.28 -4.42
CA SER A 19 4.71 3.23 -4.39
C SER A 19 4.98 3.80 -5.78
N ARG A 20 5.74 4.90 -5.86
CA ARG A 20 5.89 5.66 -7.11
C ARG A 20 6.96 5.09 -8.03
N ASN A 21 8.09 4.67 -7.47
CA ASN A 21 9.27 4.22 -8.22
C ASN A 21 10.23 3.38 -7.34
N PRO A 22 11.29 2.77 -7.92
CA PRO A 22 12.20 1.90 -7.16
C PRO A 22 12.97 2.54 -6.01
N ASN A 23 13.08 3.88 -5.96
CA ASN A 23 13.74 4.54 -4.83
C ASN A 23 12.92 4.42 -3.54
N ASP A 24 11.61 4.18 -3.65
CA ASP A 24 10.67 4.04 -2.54
C ASP A 24 10.63 2.59 -1.98
N LEU A 25 11.46 1.68 -2.51
CA LEU A 25 11.49 0.26 -2.12
C LEU A 25 11.66 0.02 -0.61
N PRO A 26 12.50 0.77 0.13
CA PRO A 26 12.62 0.57 1.58
C PRO A 26 11.28 0.79 2.31
N ALA A 27 10.57 1.88 2.02
CA ALA A 27 9.28 2.17 2.62
C ALA A 27 8.20 1.20 2.15
N PHE A 28 8.17 0.87 0.85
CA PHE A 28 7.27 -0.12 0.29
C PHE A 28 7.39 -1.48 0.99
N ASN A 29 8.62 -2.01 1.07
CA ASN A 29 8.87 -3.33 1.67
C ASN A 29 8.52 -3.35 3.16
N SER A 30 8.86 -2.28 3.89
CA SER A 30 8.51 -2.16 5.31
C SER A 30 7.00 -2.21 5.50
N LYS A 31 6.26 -1.43 4.72
CA LYS A 31 4.80 -1.33 4.86
C LYS A 31 4.09 -2.59 4.36
N LEU A 32 4.57 -3.21 3.29
CA LEU A 32 4.03 -4.48 2.80
C LEU A 32 4.13 -5.59 3.85
N ILE A 33 5.26 -5.68 4.56
CA ILE A 33 5.45 -6.67 5.63
C ILE A 33 4.50 -6.40 6.81
N GLU A 34 4.24 -5.12 7.12
CA GLU A 34 3.29 -4.71 8.15
C GLU A 34 1.86 -5.15 7.80
N GLU A 35 1.35 -4.79 6.61
CA GLU A 35 -0.02 -5.15 6.18
C GLU A 35 -0.25 -6.67 6.16
N ILE A 36 0.75 -7.46 5.71
CA ILE A 36 0.65 -8.93 5.73
C ILE A 36 0.49 -9.46 7.16
N LYS A 37 1.10 -8.82 8.16
CA LYS A 37 0.98 -9.21 9.56
C LYS A 37 -0.35 -8.76 10.19
N GLU A 38 -0.88 -7.62 9.76
CA GLU A 38 -2.18 -7.11 10.22
C GLU A 38 -3.34 -8.00 9.75
N GLY A 39 -3.25 -8.56 8.54
CA GLY A 39 -4.19 -9.56 8.04
C GLY A 39 -5.28 -8.94 7.16
N LYS A 40 -6.51 -9.48 7.24
CA LYS A 40 -7.60 -9.02 6.37
C LYS A 40 -8.18 -7.70 6.85
N HIS A 41 -8.36 -6.77 5.93
CA HIS A 41 -9.08 -5.52 6.17
C HIS A 41 -10.57 -5.68 5.80
N GLU A 42 -11.44 -4.93 6.47
CA GLU A 42 -12.90 -5.08 6.35
C GLU A 42 -13.42 -4.85 4.91
N GLU A 43 -12.75 -3.97 4.16
CA GLU A 43 -13.15 -3.59 2.80
C GLU A 43 -12.40 -4.36 1.71
N GLN A 44 -11.58 -5.36 2.08
CA GLN A 44 -10.94 -6.25 1.10
C GLN A 44 -11.94 -7.24 0.51
N HIS A 45 -12.20 -7.09 -0.79
CA HIS A 45 -13.04 -8.00 -1.56
C HIS A 45 -12.18 -8.93 -2.43
N ALA A 46 -12.64 -10.18 -2.63
CA ALA A 46 -12.00 -11.19 -3.48
C ALA A 46 -12.48 -11.11 -4.93
#